data_AF-A0AB74LS93-F1
#
_entry.id   AF-A0AB74LS93-F1
#
_cell.length_a   1.000
_cell.length_b   1.000
_cell.length_c   1.000
_cell.angle_alpha   90.00
_cell.angle_beta   90.00
_cell.angle_gamma   90.00
#
_symmetry.space_group_name_H-M   'P 1'
#
loop_
_entity.id
_entity.type
_entity.pdbx_description
1 polymer ?
#
loop_
_entity_poly.entity_id
_entity_poly.type
_entity_poly.pdbx_seq_one_letter_code
_entity_poly.pdbx_strand_id
1 'polypeptide(L)' 'MTATMTQAEYWNGAVGQRWARSQGVLDAVFAPLTEALLAAADLRPGDGVLDVGCGSGATALSAAEAVGAAGRVVA' A
#
# COMPACT_ATOMS: atom_id res chain seq x y z
N MET A 1 -7.32 26.88 20.54
CA MET A 1 -7.41 25.64 19.73
C MET A 1 -6.18 25.59 18.85
N THR A 2 -5.24 24.67 19.11
CA THR A 2 -4.19 24.36 18.15
C THR A 2 -4.84 23.64 16.97
N ALA A 3 -4.67 24.15 15.75
CA ALA A 3 -5.16 23.47 14.56
C ALA A 3 -4.45 22.11 14.42
N THR A 4 -5.22 21.05 14.29
CA THR A 4 -4.70 19.70 14.06
C THR A 4 -4.15 19.63 12.65
N MET A 5 -2.92 19.12 12.50
CA MET A 5 -2.29 18.91 11.20
C MET A 5 -3.17 18.03 10.30
N THR A 6 -3.35 18.41 9.04
CA THR A 6 -4.08 17.59 8.08
C THR A 6 -3.27 16.34 7.69
N GLN A 7 -3.95 15.30 7.20
CA GLN A 7 -3.26 14.11 6.69
C GLN A 7 -2.30 14.45 5.53
N ALA A 8 -2.66 15.42 4.69
CA ALA A 8 -1.80 15.89 3.62
C ALA A 8 -0.53 16.55 4.16
N GLU A 9 -0.64 17.44 5.14
CA GLU A 9 0.53 18.06 5.78
C GLU A 9 1.40 17.05 6.51
N TYR A 10 0.78 16.06 7.16
CA TYR A 10 1.48 15.00 7.88
C TYR A 10 2.31 14.11 6.95
N TRP A 11 1.68 13.58 5.90
CA TRP A 11 2.34 12.67 4.96
C TRP A 11 3.27 13.40 3.97
N ASN A 12 3.01 14.66 3.64
CA ASN A 12 3.96 15.46 2.83
C ASN A 12 5.10 16.05 3.68
N GLY A 13 5.06 15.86 5.00
CA GLY A 13 6.05 16.37 5.95
C GLY A 13 7.16 15.38 6.30
N ALA A 14 7.78 15.62 7.47
CA ALA A 14 8.91 14.82 7.96
C ALA A 14 8.58 13.33 8.13
N VAL A 15 7.32 13.00 8.43
CA VAL A 15 6.89 11.61 8.61
C VAL A 15 6.92 10.85 7.29
N GLY A 16 6.33 11.38 6.21
CA GLY A 16 6.40 10.73 4.91
C GLY A 16 7.82 10.63 4.36
N GLN A 17 8.65 11.65 4.58
CA GLN A 17 10.08 11.56 4.22
C GLN A 17 10.80 10.45 4.97
N ARG A 18 10.56 10.30 6.28
CA ARG A 18 11.13 9.21 7.07
C ARG A 18 10.62 7.84 6.62
N TRP A 19 9.33 7.74 6.31
CA TRP A 19 8.71 6.53 5.77
C TRP A 19 9.38 6.12 4.46
N ALA A 20 9.47 7.04 3.50
CA ALA A 20 10.11 6.80 2.20
C ALA A 20 11.59 6.38 2.35
N ARG A 21 12.35 7.04 3.24
CA ARG A 21 13.75 6.65 3.53
C ARG A 21 13.87 5.28 4.17
N SER A 22 12.84 4.84 4.90
CA SER A 22 12.82 3.54 5.60
C SER A 22 12.14 2.44 4.78
N GLN A 23 11.82 2.69 3.51
CA GLN A 23 11.02 1.80 2.65
C GLN A 23 11.43 0.34 2.78
N GLY A 24 12.69 -0.01 2.51
CA GLY A 24 13.09 -1.42 2.48
C GLY A 24 12.91 -2.15 3.82
N VAL A 25 13.09 -1.45 4.95
CA VAL A 25 12.83 -2.01 6.28
C VAL A 25 11.32 -2.15 6.53
N LEU A 26 10.54 -1.14 6.16
CA LEU A 26 9.09 -1.14 6.36
C LEU A 26 8.42 -2.19 5.47
N ASP A 27 8.79 -2.30 4.20
CA ASP A 27 8.30 -3.33 3.28
C ASP A 27 8.59 -4.73 3.84
N ALA A 28 9.81 -4.97 4.37
CA ALA A 28 10.16 -6.25 4.98
C ALA A 28 9.37 -6.55 6.26
N VAL A 29 9.15 -5.53 7.11
CA VAL A 29 8.36 -5.68 8.36
C VAL A 29 6.89 -5.94 8.05
N PHE A 30 6.35 -5.31 7.00
CA PHE A 30 4.94 -5.44 6.63
C PHE A 30 4.65 -6.61 5.69
N ALA A 31 5.65 -7.24 5.08
CA ALA A 31 5.44 -8.35 4.14
C ALA A 31 4.48 -9.45 4.66
N PRO A 32 4.60 -9.95 5.91
CA PRO A 32 3.66 -10.95 6.43
C PRO A 32 2.22 -10.43 6.56
N LEU A 33 2.06 -9.13 6.81
CA LEU A 33 0.75 -8.50 6.86
C LEU A 33 0.15 -8.35 5.45
N THR A 34 0.97 -7.97 4.47
CA THR A 34 0.55 -7.93 3.06
C THR A 34 0.12 -9.30 2.57
N GLU A 35 0.87 -10.36 2.89
CA GLU A 35 0.50 -11.74 2.55
C GLU A 35 -0.85 -12.14 3.18
N ALA A 36 -1.03 -11.88 4.48
CA ALA A 36 -2.28 -12.19 5.18
C ALA A 36 -3.48 -11.40 4.62
N LEU A 37 -3.26 -10.12 4.27
CA LEU A 37 -4.28 -9.26 3.65
C LEU A 37 -4.74 -9.84 2.31
N LEU A 38 -3.79 -10.21 1.44
CA LEU A 38 -4.11 -10.74 0.11
C LEU A 38 -4.77 -12.11 0.18
N ALA A 39 -4.34 -12.97 1.10
CA ALA A 39 -4.99 -14.25 1.37
C ALA A 39 -6.43 -14.07 1.83
N ALA A 40 -6.70 -13.08 2.70
CA ALA A 40 -8.05 -12.78 3.16
C ALA A 40 -8.92 -12.13 2.06
N ALA A 41 -8.32 -11.35 1.15
CA ALA A 41 -9.01 -10.75 0.03
C ALA A 41 -9.44 -11.77 -1.04
N ASP A 42 -8.82 -12.95 -1.08
CA ASP A 42 -9.09 -14.05 -2.02
C ASP A 42 -9.20 -13.57 -3.48
N LEU A 43 -8.30 -12.67 -3.87
CA LEU A 43 -8.27 -12.07 -5.21
C LEU A 43 -8.18 -13.14 -6.29
N ARG A 44 -8.97 -12.99 -7.35
CA ARG A 44 -9.03 -13.89 -8.49
C ARG A 44 -8.47 -13.24 -9.75
N PRO A 45 -7.97 -14.05 -10.71
CA PRO A 45 -7.62 -13.54 -12.02
C PRO A 45 -8.79 -12.78 -12.66
N GLY A 46 -8.55 -11.55 -13.11
CA GLY A 46 -9.59 -10.68 -13.69
C GLY A 46 -10.19 -9.65 -12.72
N ASP A 47 -9.91 -9.75 -11.42
CA ASP A 47 -10.49 -8.80 -10.45
C ASP A 47 -9.94 -7.38 -10.61
N GLY A 48 -10.75 -6.41 -10.18
CA GLY A 48 -10.38 -5.00 -10.08
C GLY A 48 -10.08 -4.61 -8.62
N VAL A 49 -8.93 -3.98 -8.39
CA VAL A 49 -8.47 -3.58 -7.05
C VAL A 49 -8.14 -2.09 -7.02
N LEU A 50 -8.55 -1.41 -5.93
CA LEU A 50 -8.11 -0.06 -5.59
C LEU A 50 -7.31 -0.11 -4.29
N ASP A 51 -6.03 0.23 -4.34
CA ASP A 51 -5.14 0.32 -3.18
C ASP A 51 -5.04 1.77 -2.70
N VAL A 52 -5.73 2.10 -1.59
CA VAL A 52 -5.74 3.45 -1.04
C VAL A 52 -4.61 3.61 -0.03
N GLY A 53 -3.68 4.53 -0.31
CA GLY A 53 -2.50 4.73 0.54
C GLY A 53 -1.40 3.72 0.23
N CYS A 54 -1.20 3.42 -1.05
CA CYS A 54 -0.29 2.40 -1.57
C CYS A 54 1.18 2.52 -1.14
N GLY A 55 1.59 3.69 -0.65
CA GLY A 55 2.94 3.92 -0.15
C GLY A 55 3.99 3.71 -1.25
N SER A 56 4.91 2.77 -1.04
CA SER A 56 5.91 2.32 -2.02
C SER A 56 5.37 1.32 -3.06
N GLY A 57 4.14 0.85 -2.90
CA GLY A 57 3.44 0.02 -3.88
C GLY A 57 3.53 -1.50 -3.67
N ALA A 58 4.14 -1.98 -2.57
CA ALA A 58 4.33 -3.42 -2.35
C ALA A 58 3.00 -4.22 -2.36
N THR A 59 1.95 -3.69 -1.72
CA THR A 59 0.61 -4.30 -1.72
C THR A 59 -0.04 -4.26 -3.10
N ALA A 60 -0.05 -3.11 -3.77
CA ALA A 60 -0.58 -2.96 -5.12
C ALA A 60 0.10 -3.91 -6.14
N LEU A 61 1.43 -4.05 -6.07
CA LEU A 61 2.17 -4.94 -6.96
C LEU A 61 1.83 -6.41 -6.71
N SER A 62 1.78 -6.82 -5.43
CA SER A 62 1.40 -8.18 -5.06
C SER A 62 -0.06 -8.50 -5.44
N ALA A 63 -0.97 -7.53 -5.33
CA ALA A 63 -2.33 -7.65 -5.83
C ALA A 63 -2.37 -7.78 -7.36
N ALA A 64 -1.53 -7.03 -8.09
CA ALA A 64 -1.46 -7.09 -9.55
C ALA A 64 -1.01 -8.47 -10.04
N GLU A 65 -0.08 -9.11 -9.32
CA GLU A 65 0.31 -10.49 -9.58
C GLU A 65 -0.85 -11.47 -9.39
N ALA A 66 -1.64 -11.31 -8.32
CA ALA A 66 -2.78 -12.19 -8.03
C ALA A 66 -3.92 -12.06 -9.05
N VAL A 67 -4.27 -10.84 -9.48
CA VAL A 67 -5.36 -10.61 -10.45
C VAL A 67 -4.92 -10.86 -11.90
N GLY A 68 -3.62 -10.94 -12.16
CA GLY A 68 -3.04 -11.29 -13.45
C GLY A 68 -3.38 -10.31 -14.58
N ALA A 69 -3.02 -10.70 -15.82
CA ALA A 69 -3.11 -9.82 -17.00
C ALA A 69 -4.54 -9.44 -17.41
N ALA A 70 -5.55 -10.19 -16.95
CA ALA A 70 -6.96 -9.88 -17.18
C ALA A 70 -7.55 -8.93 -16.13
N GLY A 71 -6.86 -8.73 -15.01
CA GLY A 71 -7.29 -7.86 -13.92
C GLY A 71 -6.73 -6.44 -14.04
N ARG A 72 -7.04 -5.62 -13.03
CA ARG A 72 -6.54 -4.24 -12.95
C ARG A 72 -6.36 -3.80 -11.51
N VAL A 73 -5.21 -3.19 -11.23
CA VAL A 73 -4.95 -2.50 -9.95
C VAL A 73 -4.80 -1.01 -10.23
N VAL A 74 -5.41 -0.18 -9.37
CA VAL A 74 -5.22 1.28 -9.30
C VAL A 74 -4.71 1.61 -7.91
N ALA A 75 -3.70 2.46 -7.83
CA ALA A 75 -3.00 2.83 -6.60
C ALA A 75 -2.77 4.34 -6.53
#